data_AF-A0A973R0L7-F1
#
_entry.id   AF-A0A973R0L7-F1
#
_cell.length_a   1.000
_cell.length_b   1.000
_cell.length_c   1.000
_cell.angle_alpha   90.00
_cell.angle_beta   90.00
_cell.angle_gamma   90.00
#
_symmetry.space_group_name_H-M   'P 1'
#
loop_
_entity.id
_entity.type
_entity.pdbx_description
1 polymer ?
#
loop_
_entity_poly.entity_id
_entity_poly.type
_entity_poly.pdbx_seq_one_letter_code
_entity_poly.pdbx_strand_id
1 'polypeptide(L)'
;MTSRIRILFSFLGALLLAAALPALSAPGASATAEAVAHPMFVLGHPAPGLVQPAATPAGYGPADLQSAYKLPSSTAGSGQTVAIVDAYNDPTAEADLGVYRAQYGLPSCTTANGCFKKVNQTGGTSYPSTDAGWATEISLDLDMVSAVCPKCHILLVEASSASYGNLGAAVNEAAALHANAISNSYGGGDVSDSSAPYYNHPGIAITASSGDSGYGVQFPASSHYVTAVGGTHLVKASNTRGWTETVWSGAGSGCSTLNAVLTGQANFNTGCAKRAEADVSAVADPATGVAVYDSTPYGGRSGWQVYGGTSVSSPIIASVYALAGNAGSVNNNYPYSHSTSFFDVTSGSNGSCSPSQLCHARVGWDGPTGLGTPNGTGGF
;
A
#
# COMPACT_ATOMS: atom_id res chain seq x y z
N MET A 1 79.39 -10.28 54.61
CA MET A 1 78.92 -11.48 55.34
C MET A 1 77.46 -11.28 55.73
N THR A 2 76.70 -12.39 55.83
CA THR A 2 75.28 -12.50 56.22
C THR A 2 74.18 -12.12 55.20
N SER A 3 73.86 -13.11 54.35
CA SER A 3 72.53 -13.71 54.07
C SER A 3 71.24 -12.92 54.41
N ARG A 4 70.37 -12.75 53.40
CA ARG A 4 68.90 -12.85 53.55
C ARG A 4 68.29 -13.56 52.33
N ILE A 5 67.44 -14.54 52.61
CA ILE A 5 66.71 -15.44 51.72
C ILE A 5 65.28 -14.90 51.54
N ARG A 6 64.64 -15.25 50.39
CA ARG A 6 63.21 -15.61 50.15
C ARG A 6 62.54 -14.73 49.08
N ILE A 7 61.74 -15.19 48.11
CA ILE A 7 61.21 -16.50 47.67
C ILE A 7 60.78 -16.31 46.19
N LEU A 8 61.07 -17.28 45.32
CA LEU A 8 60.51 -17.40 43.95
C LEU A 8 59.29 -18.34 43.99
N PHE A 9 58.21 -18.02 43.27
CA PHE A 9 57.12 -18.95 42.97
C PHE A 9 57.05 -19.25 41.47
N SER A 10 56.93 -20.54 41.16
CA SER A 10 56.96 -21.19 39.84
C SER A 10 55.80 -20.82 38.91
N PHE A 11 56.10 -20.69 37.62
CA PHE A 11 55.16 -20.87 36.51
C PHE A 11 55.24 -22.33 36.04
N LEU A 12 54.09 -23.01 35.94
CA LEU A 12 53.93 -24.30 35.29
C LEU A 12 53.40 -24.06 33.87
N GLY A 13 54.21 -24.40 32.85
CA GLY A 13 53.81 -24.36 31.45
C GLY A 13 53.14 -25.66 31.01
N ALA A 14 52.05 -25.55 30.25
CA ALA A 14 51.45 -26.65 29.52
C ALA A 14 51.60 -26.40 28.01
N LEU A 15 52.23 -27.38 27.36
CA LEU A 15 52.55 -27.49 25.94
C LEU A 15 51.30 -27.96 25.17
N LEU A 16 50.88 -27.24 24.13
CA LEU A 16 49.83 -27.68 23.20
C LEU A 16 50.41 -27.88 21.81
N LEU A 17 50.33 -29.13 21.35
CA LEU A 17 50.84 -29.64 20.08
C LEU A 17 49.88 -29.28 18.94
N ALA A 18 50.40 -28.66 17.88
CA ALA A 18 49.66 -28.33 16.67
C ALA A 18 49.50 -29.56 15.76
N ALA A 19 48.28 -29.82 15.30
CA ALA A 19 48.00 -30.69 14.16
C ALA A 19 47.24 -29.86 13.10
N ALA A 20 47.88 -29.64 11.95
CA ALA A 20 47.29 -28.95 10.82
C ALA A 20 46.43 -29.91 9.99
N LEU A 21 45.17 -29.54 9.76
CA LEU A 21 44.28 -30.19 8.78
C LEU A 21 43.99 -29.18 7.65
N PRO A 22 43.88 -29.61 6.38
CA PRO A 22 43.64 -28.71 5.25
C PRO A 22 42.22 -28.14 5.31
N ALA A 23 42.09 -26.84 5.11
CA ALA A 23 40.79 -26.18 4.98
C ALA A 23 40.06 -26.72 3.75
N LEU A 24 38.94 -27.42 3.96
CA LEU A 24 37.93 -27.62 2.93
C LEU A 24 37.26 -26.26 2.67
N SER A 25 37.49 -25.68 1.50
CA SER A 25 36.69 -24.58 0.97
C SER A 25 35.28 -25.09 0.68
N ALA A 26 34.29 -24.67 1.47
CA ALA A 26 32.88 -24.84 1.14
C ALA A 26 32.50 -23.87 0.01
N PRO A 27 31.89 -24.34 -1.08
CA PRO A 27 31.14 -23.47 -1.99
C PRO A 27 29.75 -23.24 -1.41
N GLY A 28 29.25 -22.01 -1.37
CA GLY A 28 27.87 -21.80 -0.95
C GLY A 28 27.48 -20.35 -0.88
N ALA A 29 26.63 -19.95 -1.82
CA ALA A 29 26.11 -18.61 -2.01
C ALA A 29 25.66 -17.91 -0.72
N SER A 30 26.02 -16.63 -0.61
CA SER A 30 25.27 -15.67 0.20
C SER A 30 23.89 -15.53 -0.44
N ALA A 31 22.94 -16.38 -0.06
CA ALA A 31 21.53 -16.08 -0.22
C ALA A 31 21.20 -14.92 0.72
N THR A 32 21.37 -13.70 0.24
CA THR A 32 20.64 -12.55 0.78
C THR A 32 19.17 -12.93 0.69
N ALA A 33 18.49 -13.10 1.82
CA ALA A 33 17.05 -13.29 1.80
C ALA A 33 16.45 -12.12 1.02
N GLU A 34 15.83 -12.40 -0.14
CA GLU A 34 15.09 -11.37 -0.87
C GLU A 34 14.04 -10.81 0.07
N ALA A 35 13.95 -9.49 0.18
CA ALA A 35 12.89 -8.88 0.95
C ALA A 35 11.54 -9.24 0.30
N VAL A 36 10.65 -9.79 1.13
CA VAL A 36 9.32 -10.26 0.76
C VAL A 36 8.30 -9.23 1.24
N ALA A 37 7.37 -8.86 0.37
CA ALA A 37 6.25 -8.00 0.72
C ALA A 37 5.08 -8.84 1.25
N HIS A 38 4.17 -8.19 1.96
CA HIS A 38 2.93 -8.77 2.47
C HIS A 38 1.73 -7.99 1.95
N PRO A 39 0.55 -8.63 1.78
CA PRO A 39 -0.70 -7.91 1.59
C PRO A 39 -1.00 -7.09 2.85
N MET A 40 -1.61 -5.92 2.68
CA MET A 40 -1.80 -4.89 3.73
C MET A 40 -3.31 -4.69 4.05
N PHE A 41 -4.17 -5.68 3.78
CA PHE A 41 -5.56 -5.64 4.21
C PHE A 41 -5.72 -5.95 5.70
N VAL A 42 -6.68 -5.29 6.35
CA VAL A 42 -7.06 -5.59 7.73
C VAL A 42 -8.52 -5.96 7.80
N LEU A 43 -8.84 -7.15 8.30
CA LEU A 43 -10.22 -7.62 8.41
C LEU A 43 -10.97 -6.88 9.53
N GLY A 44 -12.09 -6.26 9.17
CA GLY A 44 -13.03 -5.66 10.09
C GLY A 44 -13.88 -6.69 10.84
N HIS A 45 -14.29 -6.32 12.05
CA HIS A 45 -15.30 -7.05 12.80
C HIS A 45 -16.59 -6.23 12.73
N PRO A 46 -17.57 -6.60 11.88
CA PRO A 46 -18.85 -5.92 11.90
C PRO A 46 -19.49 -6.08 13.28
N ALA A 47 -20.15 -5.02 13.79
CA ALA A 47 -20.98 -5.13 14.98
C ALA A 47 -22.02 -6.24 14.77
N PRO A 48 -22.33 -7.09 15.78
CA PRO A 48 -23.26 -8.21 15.62
C PRO A 48 -24.63 -7.71 15.15
N GLY A 49 -24.99 -8.01 13.91
CA GLY A 49 -26.28 -7.67 13.30
C GLY A 49 -26.95 -8.91 12.73
N LEU A 50 -28.26 -9.03 12.97
CA LEU A 50 -29.08 -10.13 12.44
C LEU A 50 -29.12 -10.06 10.91
N VAL A 51 -28.87 -11.20 10.25
CA VAL A 51 -28.86 -11.35 8.80
C VAL A 51 -30.27 -11.06 8.24
N GLN A 52 -30.39 -10.01 7.43
CA GLN A 52 -31.60 -9.69 6.66
C GLN A 52 -31.28 -9.95 5.17
N PRO A 53 -32.01 -10.85 4.48
CA PRO A 53 -31.88 -10.99 3.03
C PRO A 53 -32.32 -9.68 2.36
N ALA A 54 -31.47 -9.12 1.49
CA ALA A 54 -31.57 -7.79 0.86
C ALA A 54 -31.00 -6.58 1.64
N ALA A 55 -30.27 -6.78 2.73
CA ALA A 55 -29.47 -5.70 3.30
C ALA A 55 -28.27 -5.38 2.39
N THR A 56 -28.00 -4.09 2.18
CA THR A 56 -26.70 -3.63 1.65
C THR A 56 -25.58 -4.23 2.50
N PRO A 57 -24.46 -4.68 1.90
CA PRO A 57 -23.30 -5.15 2.66
C PRO A 57 -22.89 -4.12 3.72
N ALA A 58 -22.38 -4.60 4.85
CA ALA A 58 -21.77 -3.72 5.84
C ALA A 58 -20.51 -3.06 5.27
N GLY A 59 -20.13 -1.90 5.81
CA GLY A 59 -19.00 -1.10 5.33
C GLY A 59 -19.40 -0.07 4.26
N TYR A 60 -18.45 0.80 3.91
CA TYR A 60 -18.64 1.82 2.90
C TYR A 60 -18.66 1.21 1.49
N GLY A 61 -19.63 1.67 0.68
CA GLY A 61 -19.71 1.36 -0.73
C GLY A 61 -19.35 2.55 -1.63
N PRO A 62 -19.55 2.43 -2.96
CA PRO A 62 -19.15 3.45 -3.94
C PRO A 62 -19.72 4.85 -3.63
N ALA A 63 -21.01 4.94 -3.32
CA ALA A 63 -21.64 6.24 -3.04
C ALA A 63 -21.05 6.94 -1.80
N ASP A 64 -20.66 6.19 -0.77
CA ASP A 64 -20.03 6.72 0.42
C ASP A 64 -18.64 7.29 0.08
N LEU A 65 -17.78 6.50 -0.59
CA LEU A 65 -16.42 6.91 -0.96
C LEU A 65 -16.41 8.12 -1.92
N GLN A 66 -17.28 8.09 -2.94
CA GLN A 66 -17.41 9.18 -3.91
C GLN A 66 -17.88 10.48 -3.24
N SER A 67 -18.83 10.38 -2.29
CA SER A 67 -19.30 11.53 -1.52
C SER A 67 -18.23 12.06 -0.57
N ALA A 68 -17.56 11.18 0.18
CA ALA A 68 -16.56 11.54 1.17
C ALA A 68 -15.42 12.36 0.56
N TYR A 69 -15.02 12.01 -0.66
CA TYR A 69 -13.87 12.59 -1.36
C TYR A 69 -14.25 13.53 -2.51
N LYS A 70 -15.54 13.87 -2.65
CA LYS A 70 -16.08 14.75 -3.71
C LYS A 70 -15.64 14.36 -5.13
N LEU A 71 -15.71 13.07 -5.43
CA LEU A 71 -15.14 12.52 -6.66
C LEU A 71 -16.10 12.65 -7.86
N PRO A 72 -15.60 13.03 -9.04
CA PRO A 72 -16.40 13.16 -10.27
C PRO A 72 -16.65 11.80 -10.96
N SER A 73 -16.84 10.73 -10.18
CA SER A 73 -16.89 9.34 -10.65
C SER A 73 -18.01 9.04 -11.64
N SER A 74 -19.08 9.83 -11.62
CA SER A 74 -20.19 9.72 -12.57
C SER A 74 -19.88 10.31 -13.94
N THR A 75 -18.85 11.15 -14.06
CA THR A 75 -18.51 11.89 -15.29
C THR A 75 -17.10 11.59 -15.83
N ALA A 76 -16.14 11.30 -14.97
CA ALA A 76 -14.72 11.12 -15.32
C ALA A 76 -14.29 9.63 -15.38
N GLY A 77 -13.03 9.40 -15.76
CA GLY A 77 -12.40 8.06 -15.78
C GLY A 77 -12.53 7.26 -17.07
N SER A 78 -13.40 7.66 -18.01
CA SER A 78 -13.50 7.00 -19.31
C SER A 78 -12.18 7.08 -20.10
N GLY A 79 -11.73 5.95 -20.62
CA GLY A 79 -10.47 5.84 -21.37
C GLY A 79 -9.22 5.80 -20.49
N GLN A 80 -9.37 5.74 -19.17
CA GLN A 80 -8.28 5.57 -18.23
C GLN A 80 -8.20 4.11 -17.79
N THR A 81 -6.99 3.62 -17.54
CA THR A 81 -6.70 2.29 -17.02
C THR A 81 -6.05 2.41 -15.65
N VAL A 82 -6.65 1.78 -14.64
CA VAL A 82 -6.02 1.58 -13.33
C VAL A 82 -5.53 0.15 -13.26
N ALA A 83 -4.24 -0.03 -13.04
CA ALA A 83 -3.64 -1.32 -12.80
C ALA A 83 -3.54 -1.63 -11.32
N ILE A 84 -3.74 -2.89 -10.98
CA ILE A 84 -3.50 -3.49 -9.67
C ILE A 84 -2.37 -4.50 -9.85
N VAL A 85 -1.36 -4.39 -9.02
CA VAL A 85 -0.21 -5.30 -9.00
C VAL A 85 -0.17 -6.00 -7.65
N ASP A 86 -0.34 -7.31 -7.68
CA ASP A 86 -0.34 -8.17 -6.50
C ASP A 86 0.37 -9.49 -6.78
N ALA A 87 0.74 -10.20 -5.71
CA ALA A 87 1.35 -11.52 -5.83
C ALA A 87 0.31 -12.64 -5.89
N TYR A 88 0.71 -13.77 -6.47
CA TYR A 88 -0.10 -14.97 -6.61
C TYR A 88 -1.36 -14.75 -7.43
N ASN A 89 -2.20 -15.78 -7.52
CA ASN A 89 -3.38 -15.77 -8.37
C ASN A 89 -4.66 -15.71 -7.55
N ASP A 90 -5.53 -14.74 -7.86
CA ASP A 90 -6.95 -14.77 -7.53
C ASP A 90 -7.74 -15.49 -8.64
N PRO A 91 -8.18 -16.75 -8.43
CA PRO A 91 -8.88 -17.51 -9.46
C PRO A 91 -10.30 -17.01 -9.73
N THR A 92 -10.89 -16.21 -8.84
CA THR A 92 -12.30 -15.77 -8.90
C THR A 92 -12.48 -14.28 -9.17
N ALA A 93 -11.39 -13.50 -9.26
CA ALA A 93 -11.33 -12.06 -9.54
C ALA A 93 -12.47 -11.50 -10.43
N GLU A 94 -12.62 -11.97 -11.68
CA GLU A 94 -13.65 -11.43 -12.59
C GLU A 94 -15.09 -11.74 -12.13
N ALA A 95 -15.30 -12.93 -11.56
CA ALA A 95 -16.62 -13.32 -11.06
C ALA A 95 -17.01 -12.51 -9.82
N ASP A 96 -16.06 -12.32 -8.91
CA ASP A 96 -16.26 -11.58 -7.66
C ASP A 96 -16.46 -10.08 -7.93
N LEU A 97 -15.64 -9.50 -8.82
CA LEU A 97 -15.83 -8.15 -9.35
C LEU A 97 -17.23 -7.96 -9.97
N GLY A 98 -17.73 -8.98 -10.66
CA GLY A 98 -19.08 -9.00 -11.22
C GLY A 98 -20.17 -8.90 -10.14
N VAL A 99 -20.02 -9.63 -9.03
CA VAL A 99 -20.94 -9.58 -7.89
C VAL A 99 -20.92 -8.21 -7.23
N TYR A 100 -19.73 -7.66 -6.95
CA TYR A 100 -19.58 -6.34 -6.35
C TYR A 100 -20.27 -5.26 -7.18
N ARG A 101 -19.94 -5.22 -8.47
CA ARG A 101 -20.48 -4.20 -9.40
C ARG A 101 -21.98 -4.33 -9.56
N ALA A 102 -22.53 -5.54 -9.61
CA ALA A 102 -23.97 -5.76 -9.64
C ALA A 102 -24.67 -5.27 -8.36
N GLN A 103 -24.10 -5.55 -7.18
CA GLN A 103 -24.65 -5.14 -5.89
C GLN A 103 -24.79 -3.61 -5.78
N TYR A 104 -23.87 -2.86 -6.37
CA TYR A 104 -23.87 -1.40 -6.33
C TYR A 104 -24.38 -0.73 -7.62
N GLY A 105 -24.95 -1.50 -8.56
CA GLY A 105 -25.51 -0.97 -9.80
C GLY A 105 -24.48 -0.31 -10.73
N LEU A 106 -23.22 -0.73 -10.65
CA LEU A 106 -22.15 -0.24 -11.52
C LEU A 106 -22.18 -0.97 -12.88
N PRO A 107 -21.72 -0.34 -13.98
CA PRO A 107 -21.63 -0.99 -15.29
C PRO A 107 -20.83 -2.29 -15.22
N SER A 108 -21.15 -3.33 -16.00
CA SER A 108 -20.34 -4.56 -15.98
C SER A 108 -18.90 -4.30 -16.39
N CYS A 109 -17.94 -4.96 -15.72
CA CYS A 109 -16.53 -4.89 -16.07
C CYS A 109 -15.99 -6.31 -16.26
N THR A 110 -15.81 -6.73 -17.52
CA THR A 110 -15.49 -8.12 -17.85
C THR A 110 -14.38 -8.17 -18.88
N THR A 111 -13.75 -9.35 -19.01
CA THR A 111 -12.81 -9.61 -20.11
C THR A 111 -13.55 -9.50 -21.44
N ALA A 112 -14.80 -9.98 -21.51
CA ALA A 112 -15.59 -10.01 -22.74
C ALA A 112 -15.96 -8.61 -23.27
N ASN A 113 -16.19 -7.63 -22.38
CA ASN A 113 -16.49 -6.24 -22.79
C ASN A 113 -15.24 -5.34 -22.83
N GLY A 114 -14.06 -5.89 -22.55
CA GLY A 114 -12.78 -5.19 -22.56
C GLY A 114 -12.57 -4.22 -21.39
N CYS A 115 -13.47 -4.19 -20.41
CA CYS A 115 -13.28 -3.37 -19.22
C CYS A 115 -12.23 -3.96 -18.27
N PHE A 116 -12.24 -5.29 -18.09
CA PHE A 116 -11.29 -5.98 -17.23
C PHE A 116 -10.25 -6.73 -18.07
N LYS A 117 -9.00 -6.70 -17.64
CA LYS A 117 -7.93 -7.52 -18.20
C LYS A 117 -7.11 -8.10 -17.06
N LYS A 118 -6.88 -9.41 -17.11
CA LYS A 118 -6.01 -10.13 -16.18
C LYS A 118 -4.81 -10.70 -16.92
N VAL A 119 -3.61 -10.51 -16.39
CA VAL A 119 -2.34 -11.05 -16.91
C VAL A 119 -1.42 -11.46 -15.77
N ASN A 120 -0.42 -12.28 -16.05
CA ASN A 120 0.73 -12.50 -15.17
C ASN A 120 1.79 -11.38 -15.35
N GLN A 121 2.86 -11.39 -14.52
CA GLN A 121 3.96 -10.42 -14.58
C GLN A 121 4.75 -10.32 -15.90
N THR A 122 4.43 -11.15 -16.91
CA THR A 122 5.03 -11.10 -18.25
C THR A 122 3.98 -10.89 -19.34
N GLY A 123 2.77 -10.43 -18.98
CA GLY A 123 1.68 -10.15 -19.92
C GLY A 123 0.92 -11.36 -20.45
N GLY A 124 1.22 -12.56 -19.93
CA GLY A 124 0.62 -13.83 -20.35
C GLY A 124 -0.57 -14.25 -19.49
N THR A 125 -1.20 -15.37 -19.86
CA THR A 125 -2.37 -15.95 -19.15
C THR A 125 -2.02 -17.24 -18.39
N SER A 126 -0.73 -17.55 -18.25
CA SER A 126 -0.26 -18.63 -17.39
C SER A 126 -0.06 -18.07 -15.99
N TYR A 127 -1.14 -18.07 -15.21
CA TYR A 127 -1.17 -17.44 -13.89
C TYR A 127 -0.38 -18.24 -12.83
N PRO A 128 0.15 -17.56 -11.79
CA PRO A 128 0.88 -18.21 -10.70
C PRO A 128 -0.02 -19.08 -9.82
N SER A 129 0.57 -19.72 -8.79
CA SER A 129 -0.21 -20.49 -7.82
C SER A 129 -1.19 -19.59 -7.07
N THR A 130 -2.37 -20.13 -6.74
CA THR A 130 -3.34 -19.44 -5.89
C THR A 130 -2.83 -19.35 -4.45
N ASP A 131 -2.97 -18.17 -3.86
CA ASP A 131 -2.84 -17.94 -2.42
C ASP A 131 -4.11 -17.21 -1.97
N ALA A 132 -4.81 -17.76 -0.98
CA ALA A 132 -6.10 -17.22 -0.57
C ALA A 132 -6.00 -15.85 0.12
N GLY A 133 -4.89 -15.54 0.80
CA GLY A 133 -4.70 -14.24 1.41
C GLY A 133 -4.50 -13.16 0.35
N TRP A 134 -3.68 -13.44 -0.66
CA TRP A 134 -3.51 -12.54 -1.79
C TRP A 134 -4.75 -12.45 -2.68
N ALA A 135 -5.55 -13.51 -2.81
CA ALA A 135 -6.83 -13.43 -3.51
C ALA A 135 -7.78 -12.42 -2.84
N THR A 136 -7.83 -12.42 -1.50
CA THR A 136 -8.59 -11.42 -0.74
C THR A 136 -8.09 -9.99 -0.98
N GLU A 137 -6.76 -9.78 -1.00
CA GLU A 137 -6.16 -8.47 -1.32
C GLU A 137 -6.53 -8.01 -2.74
N ILE A 138 -6.37 -8.88 -3.73
CA ILE A 138 -6.72 -8.61 -5.12
C ILE A 138 -8.20 -8.22 -5.24
N SER A 139 -9.11 -8.97 -4.61
CA SER A 139 -10.54 -8.65 -4.62
C SER A 139 -10.84 -7.30 -3.96
N LEU A 140 -10.18 -6.97 -2.85
CA LEU A 140 -10.29 -5.65 -2.20
C LEU A 140 -9.86 -4.53 -3.15
N ASP A 141 -8.72 -4.66 -3.80
CA ASP A 141 -8.17 -3.68 -4.73
C ASP A 141 -9.10 -3.46 -5.94
N LEU A 142 -9.60 -4.55 -6.53
CA LEU A 142 -10.54 -4.52 -7.66
C LEU A 142 -11.86 -3.83 -7.31
N ASP A 143 -12.38 -4.10 -6.12
CA ASP A 143 -13.60 -3.49 -5.61
C ASP A 143 -13.40 -2.00 -5.35
N MET A 144 -12.25 -1.59 -4.81
CA MET A 144 -11.94 -0.17 -4.57
C MET A 144 -11.78 0.63 -5.87
N VAL A 145 -11.12 0.06 -6.88
CA VAL A 145 -11.06 0.69 -8.20
C VAL A 145 -12.46 0.82 -8.81
N SER A 146 -13.28 -0.23 -8.70
CA SER A 146 -14.67 -0.19 -9.17
C SER A 146 -15.50 0.86 -8.45
N ALA A 147 -15.34 0.99 -7.14
CA ALA A 147 -16.07 1.94 -6.31
C ALA A 147 -15.73 3.39 -6.65
N VAL A 148 -14.45 3.67 -6.89
CA VAL A 148 -13.96 5.03 -7.09
C VAL A 148 -14.02 5.45 -8.55
N CYS A 149 -13.53 4.61 -9.48
CA CYS A 149 -13.52 4.91 -10.91
C CYS A 149 -14.34 3.88 -11.72
N PRO A 150 -15.68 3.90 -11.63
CA PRO A 150 -16.52 2.88 -12.27
C PRO A 150 -16.45 2.88 -13.80
N LYS A 151 -15.90 3.93 -14.43
CA LYS A 151 -15.69 4.06 -15.88
C LYS A 151 -14.26 3.76 -16.34
N CYS A 152 -13.32 3.52 -15.42
CA CYS A 152 -11.98 3.10 -15.76
C CYS A 152 -11.97 1.65 -16.27
N HIS A 153 -11.01 1.34 -17.15
CA HIS A 153 -10.58 -0.03 -17.37
C HIS A 153 -9.74 -0.49 -16.16
N ILE A 154 -9.81 -1.78 -15.85
CA ILE A 154 -9.08 -2.39 -14.75
C ILE A 154 -8.12 -3.43 -15.30
N LEU A 155 -6.83 -3.28 -14.97
CA LEU A 155 -5.78 -4.22 -15.33
C LEU A 155 -5.26 -4.91 -14.07
N LEU A 156 -5.48 -6.21 -13.92
CA LEU A 156 -4.86 -7.02 -12.87
C LEU A 156 -3.57 -7.66 -13.40
N VAL A 157 -2.45 -7.41 -12.75
CA VAL A 157 -1.15 -8.04 -13.05
C VAL A 157 -0.67 -8.86 -11.86
N GLU A 158 -0.64 -10.18 -12.03
CA GLU A 158 -0.30 -11.12 -10.97
C GLU A 158 1.18 -11.54 -11.02
N ALA A 159 1.91 -11.24 -9.95
CA ALA A 159 3.29 -11.62 -9.74
C ALA A 159 3.43 -13.07 -9.25
N SER A 160 4.51 -13.72 -9.64
CA SER A 160 4.76 -15.14 -9.36
C SER A 160 5.00 -15.44 -7.89
N SER A 161 5.46 -14.45 -7.14
CA SER A 161 5.60 -14.48 -5.68
C SER A 161 5.60 -13.05 -5.13
N ALA A 162 5.56 -12.94 -3.81
CA ALA A 162 5.61 -11.66 -3.11
C ALA A 162 7.03 -11.06 -2.96
N SER A 163 8.03 -11.55 -3.70
CA SER A 163 9.35 -10.89 -3.70
C SER A 163 9.30 -9.58 -4.48
N TYR A 164 10.05 -8.57 -4.04
CA TYR A 164 10.10 -7.28 -4.77
C TYR A 164 10.56 -7.42 -6.23
N GLY A 165 11.35 -8.46 -6.55
CA GLY A 165 11.73 -8.73 -7.94
C GLY A 165 10.55 -9.13 -8.82
N ASN A 166 9.64 -9.98 -8.32
CA ASN A 166 8.46 -10.41 -9.06
C ASN A 166 7.36 -9.35 -9.08
N LEU A 167 7.10 -8.70 -7.95
CA LEU A 167 6.18 -7.57 -7.87
C LEU A 167 6.66 -6.41 -8.75
N GLY A 168 7.96 -6.09 -8.71
CA GLY A 168 8.56 -5.08 -9.57
C GLY A 168 8.49 -5.40 -11.07
N ALA A 169 8.63 -6.68 -11.44
CA ALA A 169 8.39 -7.11 -12.82
C ALA A 169 6.91 -6.90 -13.25
N ALA A 170 5.96 -7.16 -12.35
CA ALA A 170 4.55 -6.90 -12.60
C ALA A 170 4.24 -5.40 -12.72
N VAL A 171 4.87 -4.52 -11.92
CA VAL A 171 4.78 -3.06 -12.09
C VAL A 171 5.27 -2.62 -13.48
N ASN A 172 6.41 -3.15 -13.92
CA ASN A 172 6.94 -2.87 -15.26
C ASN A 172 5.99 -3.36 -16.37
N GLU A 173 5.35 -4.51 -16.20
CA GLU A 173 4.37 -5.03 -17.15
C GLU A 173 3.10 -4.16 -17.17
N ALA A 174 2.60 -3.73 -16.01
CA ALA A 174 1.47 -2.79 -15.94
C ALA A 174 1.78 -1.48 -16.69
N ALA A 175 3.00 -0.96 -16.55
CA ALA A 175 3.46 0.20 -17.29
C ALA A 175 3.57 -0.06 -18.81
N ALA A 176 4.12 -1.20 -19.21
CA ALA A 176 4.23 -1.62 -20.60
C ALA A 176 2.85 -1.81 -21.28
N LEU A 177 1.84 -2.17 -20.49
CA LEU A 177 0.44 -2.28 -20.91
C LEU A 177 -0.34 -0.96 -20.81
N HIS A 178 0.36 0.16 -20.63
CA HIS A 178 -0.19 1.52 -20.67
C HIS A 178 -1.23 1.81 -19.59
N ALA A 179 -1.00 1.34 -18.36
CA ALA A 179 -1.75 1.83 -17.20
C ALA A 179 -1.55 3.35 -17.04
N ASN A 180 -2.61 4.08 -16.66
CA ASN A 180 -2.52 5.49 -16.28
C ASN A 180 -2.16 5.64 -14.80
N ALA A 181 -2.63 4.70 -13.97
CA ALA A 181 -2.25 4.59 -12.58
C ALA A 181 -1.99 3.12 -12.21
N ILE A 182 -1.07 2.88 -11.27
CA ILE A 182 -0.73 1.55 -10.75
C ILE A 182 -0.84 1.59 -9.22
N SER A 183 -1.74 0.76 -8.66
CA SER A 183 -1.86 0.54 -7.21
C SER A 183 -1.00 -0.65 -6.78
N ASN A 184 -0.34 -0.49 -5.63
CA ASN A 184 0.47 -1.52 -4.97
C ASN A 184 0.06 -1.61 -3.50
N SER A 185 -0.84 -2.55 -3.16
CA SER A 185 -1.37 -2.75 -1.81
C SER A 185 -0.52 -3.73 -0.98
N TYR A 186 0.80 -3.55 -1.08
CA TYR A 186 1.78 -4.39 -0.42
C TYR A 186 2.93 -3.58 0.18
N GLY A 187 3.60 -4.16 1.16
CA GLY A 187 4.78 -3.54 1.76
C GLY A 187 5.67 -4.50 2.54
N GLY A 188 6.88 -4.05 2.83
CA GLY A 188 7.86 -4.76 3.64
C GLY A 188 9.02 -3.85 4.06
N GLY A 189 10.15 -4.43 4.44
CA GLY A 189 11.32 -3.64 4.86
C GLY A 189 11.74 -2.57 3.83
N ASP A 190 12.22 -1.42 4.32
CA ASP A 190 12.69 -0.30 3.49
C ASP A 190 13.82 -0.75 2.55
N VAL A 191 13.75 -0.36 1.28
CA VAL A 191 14.72 -0.69 0.22
C VAL A 191 15.05 0.58 -0.56
N SER A 192 16.30 0.71 -1.02
CA SER A 192 16.69 1.85 -1.85
C SER A 192 16.16 1.72 -3.27
N ASP A 193 15.75 2.83 -3.89
CA ASP A 193 15.30 2.89 -5.29
C ASP A 193 16.34 2.28 -6.26
N SER A 194 17.63 2.41 -5.94
CA SER A 194 18.72 1.82 -6.73
C SER A 194 18.75 0.28 -6.70
N SER A 195 18.26 -0.32 -5.62
CA SER A 195 18.21 -1.76 -5.41
C SER A 195 16.90 -2.39 -5.89
N ALA A 196 15.85 -1.58 -6.07
CA ALA A 196 14.55 -2.00 -6.60
C ALA A 196 14.00 -0.97 -7.62
N PRO A 197 14.63 -0.85 -8.82
CA PRO A 197 14.38 0.24 -9.78
C PRO A 197 13.12 0.02 -10.65
N TYR A 198 12.01 -0.40 -10.05
CA TYR A 198 10.80 -0.83 -10.75
C TYR A 198 9.70 0.22 -10.83
N TYR A 199 9.77 1.25 -9.99
CA TYR A 199 8.67 2.19 -9.77
C TYR A 199 8.85 3.53 -10.49
N ASN A 200 9.95 3.72 -11.24
CA ASN A 200 10.18 4.97 -11.99
C ASN A 200 9.58 4.88 -13.40
N HIS A 201 8.29 5.17 -13.52
CA HIS A 201 7.58 5.24 -14.80
C HIS A 201 6.97 6.63 -15.02
N PRO A 202 7.72 7.57 -15.64
CA PRO A 202 7.20 8.91 -15.92
C PRO A 202 5.91 8.88 -16.74
N GLY A 203 4.92 9.65 -16.29
CA GLY A 203 3.59 9.73 -16.92
C GLY A 203 2.60 8.67 -16.45
N ILE A 204 2.97 7.85 -15.47
CA ILE A 204 2.09 6.90 -14.77
C ILE A 204 2.10 7.26 -13.29
N ALA A 205 0.92 7.42 -12.70
CA ALA A 205 0.81 7.61 -11.26
C ALA A 205 0.98 6.26 -10.55
N ILE A 206 1.92 6.16 -9.61
CA ILE A 206 2.16 4.93 -8.87
C ILE A 206 1.90 5.18 -7.40
N THR A 207 1.01 4.39 -6.81
CA THR A 207 0.63 4.49 -5.39
C THR A 207 1.04 3.23 -4.65
N ALA A 208 1.31 3.38 -3.36
CA ALA A 208 1.48 2.23 -2.48
C ALA A 208 0.94 2.50 -1.07
N SER A 209 0.41 1.46 -0.45
CA SER A 209 0.02 1.44 0.97
C SER A 209 1.21 1.78 1.86
N SER A 210 1.08 2.73 2.79
CA SER A 210 2.17 3.11 3.71
C SER A 210 2.36 2.18 4.90
N GLY A 211 1.40 1.30 5.19
CA GLY A 211 1.51 0.30 6.23
C GLY A 211 0.35 0.29 7.22
N ASP A 212 0.23 -0.79 7.99
CA ASP A 212 -0.90 -1.03 8.91
C ASP A 212 -0.49 -1.31 10.36
N SER A 213 0.79 -1.12 10.66
CA SER A 213 1.39 -1.41 11.96
C SER A 213 1.78 -0.14 12.75
N GLY A 214 1.21 1.01 12.39
CA GLY A 214 1.51 2.30 12.98
C GLY A 214 2.87 2.85 12.54
N TYR A 215 3.52 3.63 13.40
CA TYR A 215 4.79 4.28 13.07
C TYR A 215 5.87 3.28 12.60
N GLY A 216 6.33 3.45 11.37
CA GLY A 216 7.16 2.53 10.60
C GLY A 216 7.17 2.92 9.13
N VAL A 217 8.23 2.56 8.42
CA VAL A 217 8.42 2.88 6.99
C VAL A 217 8.51 1.58 6.21
N GLN A 218 7.90 1.56 5.03
CA GLN A 218 7.93 0.38 4.16
C GLN A 218 8.16 0.72 2.70
N PHE A 219 8.86 -0.16 2.01
CA PHE A 219 8.97 -0.09 0.55
C PHE A 219 7.79 -0.86 -0.07
N PRO A 220 7.18 -0.42 -1.18
CA PRO A 220 7.59 0.67 -2.06
C PRO A 220 7.04 2.07 -1.71
N ALA A 221 6.23 2.23 -0.66
CA ALA A 221 5.76 3.55 -0.22
C ALA A 221 6.93 4.53 0.05
N SER A 222 8.07 4.02 0.51
CA SER A 222 9.26 4.80 0.80
C SER A 222 10.01 5.30 -0.44
N SER A 223 9.66 4.81 -1.64
CA SER A 223 10.28 5.16 -2.91
C SER A 223 10.10 6.64 -3.24
N HIS A 224 11.08 7.25 -3.89
CA HIS A 224 10.95 8.59 -4.47
C HIS A 224 9.89 8.63 -5.61
N TYR A 225 9.67 7.48 -6.25
CA TYR A 225 8.82 7.36 -7.44
C TYR A 225 7.41 6.87 -7.14
N VAL A 226 7.05 6.75 -5.86
CA VAL A 226 5.71 6.33 -5.44
C VAL A 226 5.05 7.38 -4.56
N THR A 227 3.75 7.61 -4.78
CA THR A 227 2.89 8.32 -3.83
C THR A 227 2.55 7.37 -2.67
N ALA A 228 3.09 7.62 -1.48
CA ALA A 228 2.76 6.86 -0.28
C ALA A 228 1.37 7.25 0.22
N VAL A 229 0.53 6.24 0.42
CA VAL A 229 -0.86 6.42 0.81
C VAL A 229 -1.08 5.91 2.23
N GLY A 230 -1.24 6.86 3.15
CA GLY A 230 -1.60 6.61 4.55
C GLY A 230 -3.10 6.35 4.74
N GLY A 231 -3.53 6.38 5.99
CA GLY A 231 -4.84 5.85 6.40
C GLY A 231 -5.59 6.71 7.40
N THR A 232 -6.90 6.88 7.17
CA THR A 232 -7.80 7.61 8.06
C THR A 232 -8.89 6.72 8.66
N HIS A 233 -9.39 7.16 9.81
CA HIS A 233 -10.67 6.73 10.38
C HIS A 233 -11.75 7.70 9.87
N LEU A 234 -12.58 7.25 8.92
CA LEU A 234 -13.60 8.07 8.25
C LEU A 234 -14.98 7.80 8.85
N VAL A 235 -15.69 8.85 9.26
CA VAL A 235 -17.06 8.72 9.79
C VAL A 235 -18.01 9.74 9.19
N LYS A 236 -19.28 9.35 9.05
CA LYS A 236 -20.37 10.27 8.68
C LYS A 236 -20.52 11.33 9.77
N ALA A 237 -20.73 12.58 9.36
CA ALA A 237 -20.84 13.73 10.24
C ALA A 237 -21.93 14.71 9.80
N SER A 238 -22.53 15.41 10.76
CA SER A 238 -23.49 16.49 10.50
C SER A 238 -22.77 17.81 10.22
N ASN A 239 -22.07 17.89 9.10
CA ASN A 239 -21.36 19.10 8.64
C ASN A 239 -21.53 19.28 7.11
N THR A 240 -20.99 20.35 6.53
CA THR A 240 -21.15 20.65 5.09
C THR A 240 -20.56 19.56 4.18
N ARG A 241 -19.48 18.88 4.60
CA ARG A 241 -18.90 17.75 3.86
C ARG A 241 -19.77 16.50 3.98
N GLY A 242 -20.46 16.32 5.11
CA GLY A 242 -21.15 15.09 5.49
C GLY A 242 -20.23 14.06 6.18
N TRP A 243 -18.96 14.41 6.38
CA TRP A 243 -17.89 13.48 6.79
C TRP A 243 -16.85 14.18 7.66
N THR A 244 -16.17 13.41 8.51
CA THR A 244 -14.98 13.83 9.25
C THR A 244 -13.99 12.67 9.35
N GLU A 245 -12.71 13.00 9.54
CA GLU A 245 -11.61 12.04 9.55
C GLU A 245 -10.65 12.34 10.70
N THR A 246 -10.14 11.27 11.32
CA THR A 246 -8.97 11.30 12.20
C THR A 246 -7.92 10.33 11.66
N VAL A 247 -6.70 10.36 12.20
CA VAL A 247 -5.70 9.33 11.94
C VAL A 247 -6.27 7.95 12.26
N TRP A 248 -6.08 6.98 11.36
CA TRP A 248 -6.23 5.57 11.72
C TRP A 248 -4.96 5.13 12.48
N SER A 249 -5.12 4.53 13.66
CA SER A 249 -3.97 4.19 14.49
C SER A 249 -3.01 3.17 13.87
N GLY A 250 -3.47 2.42 12.86
CA GLY A 250 -2.63 1.49 12.10
C GLY A 250 -1.85 2.14 10.95
N ALA A 251 -2.20 3.34 10.50
CA ALA A 251 -1.60 3.95 9.32
C ALA A 251 -0.08 4.04 9.43
N GLY A 252 0.66 3.58 8.43
CA GLY A 252 2.12 3.62 8.41
C GLY A 252 2.66 5.03 8.13
N SER A 253 3.73 5.39 8.80
CA SER A 253 4.45 6.66 8.58
C SER A 253 5.83 6.69 9.24
N GLY A 254 6.74 7.46 8.67
CA GLY A 254 8.08 7.65 9.23
C GLY A 254 9.08 8.21 8.21
N CYS A 255 10.38 8.06 8.51
CA CYS A 255 11.45 8.53 7.63
C CYS A 255 12.22 7.36 7.01
N SER A 256 12.24 7.26 5.69
CA SER A 256 13.21 6.39 5.01
C SER A 256 14.63 6.84 5.35
N THR A 257 15.52 5.87 5.52
CA THR A 257 16.96 6.14 5.64
C THR A 257 17.70 5.95 4.32
N LEU A 258 16.99 5.49 3.29
CA LEU A 258 17.54 5.06 2.02
C LEU A 258 17.20 6.03 0.89
N ASN A 259 15.91 6.36 0.72
CA ASN A 259 15.40 7.06 -0.46
C ASN A 259 15.43 8.59 -0.35
N ALA A 260 15.54 9.26 -1.50
CA ALA A 260 15.66 10.70 -1.58
C ALA A 260 14.33 11.40 -1.29
N VAL A 261 14.38 12.53 -0.58
CA VAL A 261 13.22 13.38 -0.32
C VAL A 261 12.61 13.90 -1.63
N LEU A 262 11.29 14.06 -1.67
CA LEU A 262 10.60 14.79 -2.73
C LEU A 262 10.89 16.29 -2.58
N THR A 263 11.15 16.99 -3.68
CA THR A 263 11.47 18.43 -3.64
C THR A 263 10.32 19.26 -3.08
N GLY A 264 9.07 18.88 -3.38
CA GLY A 264 7.86 19.48 -2.80
C GLY A 264 7.79 19.22 -1.29
N GLN A 265 8.00 17.98 -0.86
CA GLN A 265 7.96 17.55 0.54
C GLN A 265 8.96 18.29 1.44
N ALA A 266 10.13 18.67 0.90
CA ALA A 266 11.15 19.39 1.66
C ALA A 266 10.66 20.71 2.29
N ASN A 267 9.58 21.30 1.76
CA ASN A 267 9.00 22.55 2.26
C ASN A 267 7.94 22.36 3.37
N PHE A 268 7.64 21.12 3.75
CA PHE A 268 6.54 20.79 4.67
C PHE A 268 7.00 20.46 6.10
N ASN A 269 8.28 20.74 6.40
CA ASN A 269 8.87 20.52 7.73
C ASN A 269 8.53 19.11 8.27
N THR A 270 8.85 18.08 7.48
CA THR A 270 8.58 16.69 7.83
C THR A 270 9.45 16.19 8.98
N GLY A 271 10.61 16.83 9.19
CA GLY A 271 11.60 16.40 10.17
C GLY A 271 12.43 15.19 9.72
N CYS A 272 12.20 14.70 8.50
CA CYS A 272 13.04 13.68 7.87
C CYS A 272 14.15 14.33 7.04
N ALA A 273 15.35 13.78 7.11
CA ALA A 273 16.46 14.17 6.22
C ALA A 273 16.33 13.57 4.80
N LYS A 274 15.44 12.60 4.64
CA LYS A 274 15.18 11.78 3.45
C LYS A 274 13.66 11.66 3.25
N ARG A 275 13.18 10.73 2.41
CA ARG A 275 11.74 10.54 2.15
C ARG A 275 10.96 10.33 3.45
N ALA A 276 9.90 11.11 3.66
CA ALA A 276 8.97 10.96 4.79
C ALA A 276 7.64 10.35 4.33
N GLU A 277 7.15 9.26 4.91
CA GLU A 277 5.79 8.77 4.64
C GLU A 277 4.77 9.37 5.61
N ALA A 278 3.52 9.59 5.22
CA ALA A 278 2.91 9.41 3.89
C ALA A 278 2.85 10.72 3.08
N ASP A 279 2.39 10.66 1.82
CA ASP A 279 2.17 11.87 0.99
C ASP A 279 0.72 12.36 1.07
N VAL A 280 -0.23 11.42 1.00
CA VAL A 280 -1.69 11.65 1.06
C VAL A 280 -2.34 10.46 1.78
N SER A 281 -3.65 10.46 1.97
CA SER A 281 -4.37 9.35 2.60
C SER A 281 -5.79 9.17 2.09
N ALA A 282 -6.37 8.02 2.39
CA ALA A 282 -7.80 7.76 2.30
C ALA A 282 -8.24 6.87 3.47
N VAL A 283 -9.49 6.42 3.46
CA VAL A 283 -10.04 5.56 4.51
C VAL A 283 -9.26 4.25 4.59
N ALA A 284 -8.91 3.87 5.81
CA ALA A 284 -8.16 2.65 6.09
C ALA A 284 -8.60 1.95 7.38
N ASP A 285 -9.33 2.62 8.29
CA ASP A 285 -9.70 1.97 9.54
C ASP A 285 -10.75 0.86 9.31
N PRO A 286 -10.47 -0.41 9.63
CA PRO A 286 -11.43 -1.52 9.48
C PRO A 286 -12.68 -1.37 10.35
N ALA A 287 -12.63 -0.57 11.43
CA ALA A 287 -13.82 -0.24 12.23
C ALA A 287 -14.83 0.63 11.45
N THR A 288 -14.35 1.36 10.44
CA THR A 288 -15.13 2.15 9.48
C THR A 288 -14.76 1.71 8.06
N GLY A 289 -14.62 0.40 7.88
CA GLY A 289 -14.05 -0.18 6.66
C GLY A 289 -14.98 -0.14 5.45
N VAL A 290 -14.48 -0.67 4.34
CA VAL A 290 -15.17 -0.78 3.07
C VAL A 290 -15.78 -2.17 2.90
N ALA A 291 -16.88 -2.25 2.17
CA ALA A 291 -17.44 -3.51 1.73
C ALA A 291 -16.59 -4.12 0.61
N VAL A 292 -16.26 -5.40 0.71
CA VAL A 292 -15.54 -6.17 -0.32
C VAL A 292 -16.21 -7.52 -0.49
N TYR A 293 -16.20 -8.04 -1.70
CA TYR A 293 -16.66 -9.39 -2.00
C TYR A 293 -15.51 -10.27 -2.51
N ASP A 294 -15.25 -11.38 -1.82
CA ASP A 294 -14.27 -12.39 -2.25
C ASP A 294 -14.84 -13.79 -2.01
N SER A 295 -15.02 -14.58 -3.07
CA SER A 295 -15.54 -15.95 -2.95
C SER A 295 -14.46 -17.00 -2.69
N THR A 296 -13.17 -16.65 -2.83
CA THR A 296 -12.04 -17.51 -2.47
C THR A 296 -11.97 -17.65 -0.94
N PRO A 297 -12.08 -18.87 -0.38
CA PRO A 297 -12.12 -19.02 1.07
C PRO A 297 -10.78 -18.69 1.76
N TYR A 298 -10.80 -17.72 2.67
CA TYR A 298 -9.66 -17.36 3.51
C TYR A 298 -10.06 -17.34 5.00
N GLY A 299 -9.29 -18.01 5.85
CA GLY A 299 -9.58 -18.06 7.30
C GLY A 299 -10.96 -18.62 7.66
N GLY A 300 -11.56 -19.44 6.80
CA GLY A 300 -12.91 -19.99 6.96
C GLY A 300 -14.05 -19.02 6.60
N ARG A 301 -13.75 -17.89 5.94
CA ARG A 301 -14.72 -16.89 5.48
C ARG A 301 -14.67 -16.76 3.95
N SER A 302 -15.80 -16.38 3.36
CA SER A 302 -15.94 -15.98 1.96
C SER A 302 -17.21 -15.14 1.79
N GLY A 303 -17.39 -14.52 0.63
CA GLY A 303 -18.46 -13.59 0.30
C GLY A 303 -18.20 -12.17 0.82
N TRP A 304 -19.27 -11.47 1.18
CA TRP A 304 -19.19 -10.08 1.68
C TRP A 304 -18.51 -9.99 3.04
N GLN A 305 -17.46 -9.17 3.12
CA GLN A 305 -16.74 -8.83 4.35
C GLN A 305 -16.46 -7.32 4.41
N VAL A 306 -16.03 -6.85 5.57
CA VAL A 306 -15.57 -5.47 5.78
C VAL A 306 -14.06 -5.49 5.94
N TYR A 307 -13.36 -4.65 5.19
CA TYR A 307 -11.91 -4.50 5.31
C TYR A 307 -11.48 -3.05 5.52
N GLY A 308 -10.32 -2.90 6.14
CA GLY A 308 -9.51 -1.69 6.21
C GLY A 308 -8.08 -2.02 5.77
N GLY A 309 -7.11 -1.29 6.30
CA GLY A 309 -5.74 -1.29 5.80
C GLY A 309 -5.49 -0.12 4.86
N THR A 310 -4.24 0.33 4.82
CA THR A 310 -3.77 1.25 3.77
C THR A 310 -3.81 0.61 2.38
N SER A 311 -3.96 -0.73 2.31
CA SER A 311 -4.45 -1.45 1.15
C SER A 311 -5.74 -0.91 0.58
N VAL A 312 -6.70 -0.48 1.40
CA VAL A 312 -7.92 0.17 0.89
C VAL A 312 -7.59 1.52 0.27
N SER A 313 -6.66 2.24 0.89
CA SER A 313 -6.36 3.62 0.51
C SER A 313 -5.57 3.72 -0.81
N SER A 314 -4.62 2.83 -1.07
CA SER A 314 -3.82 2.84 -2.30
C SER A 314 -4.65 2.81 -3.61
N PRO A 315 -5.53 1.83 -3.86
CA PRO A 315 -6.35 1.74 -5.07
C PRO A 315 -7.39 2.85 -5.15
N ILE A 316 -7.85 3.39 -4.01
CA ILE A 316 -8.66 4.60 -3.99
C ILE A 316 -7.87 5.75 -4.61
N ILE A 317 -6.65 6.03 -4.13
CA ILE A 317 -5.83 7.15 -4.64
C ILE A 317 -5.38 6.92 -6.08
N ALA A 318 -5.00 5.70 -6.48
CA ALA A 318 -4.72 5.39 -7.88
C ALA A 318 -5.92 5.72 -8.79
N SER A 319 -7.13 5.43 -8.31
CA SER A 319 -8.36 5.76 -9.02
C SER A 319 -8.64 7.27 -9.03
N VAL A 320 -8.25 8.04 -8.01
CA VAL A 320 -8.35 9.51 -8.04
C VAL A 320 -7.42 10.12 -9.10
N TYR A 321 -6.19 9.61 -9.24
CA TYR A 321 -5.29 9.98 -10.35
C TYR A 321 -5.92 9.67 -11.72
N ALA A 322 -6.55 8.50 -11.87
CA ALA A 322 -7.25 8.18 -13.11
C ALA A 322 -8.46 9.09 -13.36
N LEU A 323 -9.25 9.42 -12.34
CA LEU A 323 -10.35 10.39 -12.47
C LEU A 323 -9.87 11.79 -12.85
N ALA A 324 -8.69 12.21 -12.41
CA ALA A 324 -8.08 13.47 -12.80
C ALA A 324 -7.71 13.49 -14.30
N GLY A 325 -7.30 12.34 -14.86
CA GLY A 325 -7.07 12.14 -16.29
C GLY A 325 -5.84 12.85 -16.85
N ASN A 326 -4.94 13.30 -15.98
CA ASN A 326 -3.73 14.08 -16.26
C ASN A 326 -2.44 13.35 -15.84
N ALA A 327 -2.50 12.04 -15.54
CA ALA A 327 -1.36 11.23 -15.07
C ALA A 327 -0.07 11.45 -15.88
N GLY A 328 -0.18 11.62 -17.21
CA GLY A 328 0.93 11.92 -18.12
C GLY A 328 1.69 13.23 -17.83
N SER A 329 1.16 14.11 -17.00
CA SER A 329 1.68 15.44 -16.70
C SER A 329 2.05 15.67 -15.23
N VAL A 330 1.80 14.68 -14.37
CA VAL A 330 2.04 14.76 -12.93
C VAL A 330 3.16 13.82 -12.50
N ASN A 331 3.77 14.14 -11.35
CA ASN A 331 4.74 13.29 -10.66
C ASN A 331 4.45 13.37 -9.15
N ASN A 332 5.19 12.66 -8.31
CA ASN A 332 4.88 12.59 -6.87
C ASN A 332 5.07 13.91 -6.11
N ASN A 333 5.64 14.96 -6.73
CA ASN A 333 5.64 16.30 -6.15
C ASN A 333 4.32 17.05 -6.38
N TYR A 334 3.45 16.58 -7.27
CA TYR A 334 2.23 17.28 -7.66
C TYR A 334 1.26 17.54 -6.50
N PRO A 335 1.00 16.58 -5.58
CA PRO A 335 0.21 16.85 -4.38
C PRO A 335 0.73 18.04 -3.55
N TYR A 336 2.05 18.14 -3.41
CA TYR A 336 2.71 19.17 -2.59
C TYR A 336 2.59 20.59 -3.16
N SER A 337 2.38 20.75 -4.48
CA SER A 337 2.07 22.05 -5.09
C SER A 337 0.58 22.39 -5.09
N HIS A 338 -0.28 21.44 -4.67
CA HIS A 338 -1.74 21.56 -4.66
C HIS A 338 -2.34 21.24 -3.28
N SER A 339 -1.62 21.57 -2.20
CA SER A 339 -2.00 21.21 -0.82
C SER A 339 -3.37 21.71 -0.36
N THR A 340 -3.98 22.68 -1.05
CA THR A 340 -5.35 23.14 -0.79
C THR A 340 -6.44 22.23 -1.36
N SER A 341 -6.06 21.22 -2.14
CA SER A 341 -6.96 20.23 -2.76
C SER A 341 -7.24 19.02 -1.85
N PHE A 342 -6.92 19.12 -0.56
CA PHE A 342 -7.07 18.05 0.41
C PHE A 342 -7.92 18.49 1.60
N PHE A 343 -8.62 17.53 2.20
CA PHE A 343 -9.16 17.67 3.55
C PHE A 343 -8.06 17.35 4.55
N ASP A 344 -7.56 18.38 5.22
CA ASP A 344 -6.53 18.29 6.24
C ASP A 344 -7.04 17.51 7.48
N VAL A 345 -6.33 16.45 7.86
CA VAL A 345 -6.67 15.60 9.00
C VAL A 345 -5.83 16.04 10.19
N THR A 346 -6.46 16.74 11.14
CA THR A 346 -5.72 17.50 12.16
C THR A 346 -5.73 16.87 13.56
N SER A 347 -6.21 15.64 13.69
CA SER A 347 -6.30 14.95 14.99
C SER A 347 -6.14 13.43 14.91
N GLY A 348 -5.66 12.84 16.00
CA GLY A 348 -5.34 11.41 16.12
C GLY A 348 -3.83 11.13 16.05
N SER A 349 -3.46 9.86 16.25
CA SER A 349 -2.09 9.39 16.12
C SER A 349 -2.02 7.91 15.74
N ASN A 350 -0.91 7.50 15.14
CA ASN A 350 -0.58 6.10 14.85
C ASN A 350 0.48 5.52 15.82
N GLY A 351 0.70 6.20 16.94
CA GLY A 351 1.70 5.83 17.94
C GLY A 351 2.33 7.03 18.63
N SER A 352 3.57 6.84 19.09
CA SER A 352 4.41 7.84 19.73
C SER A 352 5.81 7.80 19.10
N CYS A 353 6.36 8.96 18.75
CA CYS A 353 7.60 9.06 17.98
C CYS A 353 8.25 10.45 18.18
N SER A 354 9.49 10.59 17.69
CA SER A 354 10.19 11.87 17.61
C SER A 354 10.84 12.01 16.24
N PRO A 355 10.60 13.12 15.50
CA PRO A 355 9.71 14.22 15.82
C PRO A 355 8.23 13.83 15.81
N SER A 356 7.42 14.43 16.69
CA SER A 356 6.02 14.03 16.96
C SER A 356 5.12 14.08 15.73
N GLN A 357 5.37 15.00 14.81
CA GLN A 357 4.63 15.15 13.56
C GLN A 357 4.67 13.94 12.64
N LEU A 358 5.59 12.98 12.87
CA LEU A 358 5.62 11.76 12.09
C LEU A 358 4.58 10.73 12.55
N CYS A 359 3.97 10.91 13.72
CA CYS A 359 2.98 9.98 14.27
C CYS A 359 1.73 10.64 14.82
N HIS A 360 1.73 11.97 14.99
CA HIS A 360 0.57 12.75 15.41
C HIS A 360 0.11 13.67 14.30
N ALA A 361 -1.19 13.69 14.07
CA ALA A 361 -1.79 14.64 13.16
C ALA A 361 -1.65 16.08 13.64
N ARG A 362 -1.60 17.01 12.69
CA ARG A 362 -1.53 18.46 12.95
C ARG A 362 -2.11 19.22 11.76
N VAL A 363 -2.08 20.55 11.80
CA VAL A 363 -2.40 21.37 10.63
C VAL A 363 -1.30 21.24 9.58
N GLY A 364 -1.69 21.01 8.33
CA GLY A 364 -0.80 20.78 7.21
C GLY A 364 -0.22 19.36 7.21
N TRP A 365 0.95 19.18 6.60
CA TRP A 365 1.52 17.84 6.46
C TRP A 365 1.82 17.19 7.82
N ASP A 366 1.39 15.94 8.00
CA ASP A 366 1.85 15.04 9.05
C ASP A 366 2.16 13.64 8.51
N GLY A 367 2.84 12.83 9.31
CA GLY A 367 3.24 11.49 8.91
C GLY A 367 2.04 10.59 8.59
N PRO A 368 1.13 10.34 9.52
CA PRO A 368 0.09 9.34 9.31
C PRO A 368 -0.86 9.65 8.15
N THR A 369 -1.08 10.94 7.84
CA THR A 369 -2.06 11.34 6.83
C THR A 369 -1.51 12.14 5.66
N GLY A 370 -0.22 12.47 5.67
CA GLY A 370 0.40 13.28 4.64
C GLY A 370 -0.25 14.66 4.56
N LEU A 371 -0.62 15.09 3.35
CA LEU A 371 -1.37 16.31 3.09
C LEU A 371 -2.88 16.20 3.41
N GLY A 372 -3.34 15.01 3.84
CA GLY A 372 -4.75 14.70 4.08
C GLY A 372 -5.38 13.88 2.96
N THR A 373 -6.71 13.96 2.85
CA THR A 373 -7.51 13.11 1.93
C THR A 373 -8.10 13.91 0.77
N PRO A 374 -8.49 13.29 -0.36
CA PRO A 374 -8.91 14.02 -1.54
C PRO A 374 -10.13 14.93 -1.29
N ASN A 375 -10.03 16.20 -1.69
CA ASN A 375 -11.15 17.13 -1.80
C ASN A 375 -11.41 17.40 -3.29
N GLY A 376 -11.88 16.35 -3.98
CA GLY A 376 -11.89 16.26 -5.43
C GLY A 376 -10.56 15.78 -6.00
N THR A 377 -10.36 15.96 -7.31
CA THR A 377 -9.19 15.45 -8.04
C THR A 377 -8.07 16.49 -8.22
N GLY A 378 -8.21 17.70 -7.68
CA GLY A 378 -7.30 18.83 -8.01
C GLY A 378 -5.86 18.67 -7.51
N GLY A 379 -5.61 17.75 -6.57
CA GLY A 379 -4.27 17.41 -6.07
C GLY A 379 -3.61 16.24 -6.79
N PHE A 380 -4.24 15.73 -7.85
CA PHE A 380 -3.88 14.50 -8.55
C PHE A 380 -3.72 14.74 -10.05
#